data_AF-A0A6M8BI82-F1
#
_entry.id   AF-A0A6M8BI82-F1
#
_cell.length_a   1.000
_cell.length_b   1.000
_cell.length_c   1.000
_cell.angle_alpha   90.00
_cell.angle_beta   90.00
_cell.angle_gamma   90.00
#
_symmetry.space_group_name_H-M   'P 1'
#
loop_
_entity.id
_entity.type
_entity.pdbx_description
1 polymer ?
#
loop_
_entity_poly.entity_id
_entity_poly.type
_entity_poly.pdbx_seq_one_letter_code
_entity_poly.pdbx_strand_id
1 'polypeptide(L)'
;MMDQLASLSKPKIAILAAFVYTAIMGIGMFYMKTFLGISYGQPEMMNLFWFILIILNVINVFWVTRYFSWRAIGFRPLDRKQLLWFLPLIVVLIALWVVFLSGLARISLSAAQWQSFALVGFTTLLVGFGEEIMYRGIVLHAFLTTGRVRWAKEHPTFDETVNWRAVH
;
A
#
# COMPACT_ATOMS: atom_id res chain seq x y z
N MET A 1 -4.96 0.89 -28.77
CA MET A 1 -4.13 0.72 -27.56
C MET A 1 -4.85 -0.06 -26.46
N MET A 2 -6.17 0.14 -26.25
CA MET A 2 -6.92 -0.56 -25.20
C MET A 2 -7.09 -2.08 -25.43
N ASP A 3 -7.17 -2.55 -26.68
CA ASP A 3 -7.31 -3.98 -26.99
C ASP A 3 -6.03 -4.79 -26.75
N GLN A 4 -4.87 -4.14 -26.74
CA GLN A 4 -3.58 -4.82 -26.47
C GLN A 4 -3.35 -5.09 -24.99
N LEU A 5 -4.04 -4.40 -24.08
CA LEU A 5 -3.91 -4.66 -22.63
C LEU A 5 -4.65 -5.93 -22.20
N ALA A 6 -5.68 -6.34 -22.94
CA ALA A 6 -6.46 -7.55 -22.66
C ALA A 6 -5.71 -8.85 -22.99
N SER A 7 -4.69 -8.79 -23.87
CA SER A 7 -3.85 -9.95 -24.23
C SER A 7 -2.61 -10.11 -23.35
N LEU A 8 -2.34 -9.17 -22.44
CA LEU A 8 -1.19 -9.21 -21.54
C LEU A 8 -1.49 -10.08 -20.30
N SER A 9 -0.52 -10.89 -19.89
CA SER A 9 -0.62 -11.65 -18.64
C SER A 9 -0.74 -10.70 -17.45
N LYS A 10 -1.52 -11.09 -16.43
CA LYS A 10 -1.77 -10.30 -15.20
C LYS A 10 -0.50 -9.66 -14.59
N PRO A 11 0.68 -10.31 -14.57
CA PRO A 11 1.91 -9.68 -14.08
C PRO A 11 2.41 -8.51 -14.93
N LYS A 12 2.27 -8.57 -16.26
CA LYS A 12 2.68 -7.47 -17.14
C LYS A 12 1.79 -6.23 -16.93
N ILE A 13 0.49 -6.45 -16.73
CA ILE A 13 -0.46 -5.40 -16.38
C ILE A 13 -0.10 -4.79 -15.02
N ALA A 14 0.25 -5.62 -14.02
CA ALA A 14 0.65 -5.14 -12.71
C ALA A 14 1.96 -4.33 -12.73
N ILE A 15 2.97 -4.78 -13.48
CA ILE A 15 4.22 -4.03 -13.68
C ILE A 15 3.93 -2.69 -14.35
N LEU A 16 3.09 -2.68 -15.39
CA LEU A 16 2.70 -1.43 -16.06
C LEU A 16 1.97 -0.49 -15.10
N ALA A 17 1.03 -0.99 -14.29
CA ALA A 17 0.30 -0.19 -13.31
C ALA A 17 1.26 0.41 -12.26
N ALA A 18 2.19 -0.38 -11.73
CA ALA A 18 3.20 0.09 -10.77
C ALA A 18 4.14 1.12 -11.40
N PHE A 19 4.55 0.92 -12.65
CA PHE A 19 5.38 1.88 -13.38
C PHE A 19 4.64 3.20 -13.60
N VAL A 20 3.39 3.17 -14.05
CA VAL A 20 2.55 4.37 -14.25
C VAL A 20 2.35 5.11 -12.93
N TYR A 21 2.03 4.39 -11.85
CA TYR A 21 1.88 4.97 -10.51
C TYR A 21 3.16 5.69 -10.06
N THR A 22 4.30 5.00 -10.15
CA THR A 22 5.61 5.55 -9.75
C THR A 22 6.03 6.73 -10.63
N ALA A 23 5.78 6.66 -11.94
CA ALA A 23 6.09 7.73 -12.88
C ALA A 23 5.28 8.99 -12.59
N ILE A 24 3.96 8.87 -12.35
CA ILE A 24 3.11 10.02 -12.00
C ILE A 24 3.60 10.67 -10.70
N MET A 25 3.91 9.87 -9.67
CA MET A 25 4.45 10.36 -8.40
C MET A 25 5.80 11.07 -8.60
N GLY A 26 6.71 10.45 -9.36
CA GLY A 26 8.03 11.02 -9.66
C GLY A 26 7.96 12.32 -10.45
N ILE A 27 7.11 12.38 -11.48
CA ILE A 27 6.88 13.59 -12.29
C ILE A 27 6.27 14.70 -11.42
N GLY A 28 5.27 14.36 -10.57
CA GLY A 28 4.66 15.32 -9.65
C GLY A 28 5.68 15.93 -8.70
N MET A 29 6.55 15.11 -8.10
CA MET A 29 7.63 15.58 -7.23
C MET A 29 8.67 16.43 -7.97
N PHE A 30 9.06 16.01 -9.18
CA PHE A 30 10.00 16.76 -10.02
C PHE A 30 9.44 18.13 -10.42
N TYR A 31 8.17 18.19 -10.78
CA TYR A 31 7.49 19.43 -11.14
C TYR A 31 7.46 20.41 -9.97
N MET A 32 7.08 19.94 -8.77
CA MET A 32 7.04 20.76 -7.56
C MET A 32 8.42 21.33 -7.20
N LYS A 33 9.46 20.51 -7.29
CA LYS A 33 10.82 20.97 -6.99
C LYS A 33 11.33 21.98 -8.01
N THR A 34 11.15 21.70 -9.31
CA THR A 34 11.77 22.46 -10.39
C THR A 34 11.03 23.75 -10.71
N PHE A 35 9.69 23.72 -10.72
CA PHE A 35 8.87 24.87 -11.14
C PHE A 35 8.26 25.64 -9.99
N LEU A 36 7.99 24.99 -8.85
CA LEU A 36 7.38 25.65 -7.68
C LEU A 36 8.40 25.91 -6.56
N GLY A 37 9.61 25.38 -6.66
CA GLY A 37 10.64 25.50 -5.62
C GLY A 37 10.30 24.80 -4.30
N ILE A 38 9.25 23.96 -4.28
CA ILE A 38 8.79 23.28 -3.08
C ILE A 38 9.64 22.03 -2.86
N SER A 39 10.25 21.93 -1.68
CA SER A 39 11.08 20.79 -1.31
C SER A 39 10.24 19.66 -0.71
N TYR A 40 10.73 18.44 -0.83
CA TYR A 40 10.09 17.26 -0.22
C TYR A 40 10.00 17.42 1.31
N GLY A 41 8.83 17.13 1.88
CA GLY A 41 8.56 17.24 3.31
C GLY A 41 8.02 18.60 3.78
N GLN A 42 7.92 19.58 2.89
CA GLN A 42 7.28 20.86 3.19
C GLN A 42 5.74 20.72 3.20
N PRO A 43 5.03 21.33 4.18
CA PRO A 43 3.56 21.31 4.22
C PRO A 43 2.91 21.84 2.93
N GLU A 44 3.55 22.79 2.27
CA GLU A 44 3.12 23.41 1.02
C GLU A 44 2.97 22.38 -0.11
N MET A 45 3.76 21.30 -0.08
CA MET A 45 3.66 20.18 -1.03
C MET A 45 2.26 19.56 -1.00
N MET A 46 1.68 19.44 0.20
CA MET A 46 0.40 18.76 0.41
C MET A 46 -0.75 19.46 -0.30
N ASN A 47 -0.67 20.78 -0.52
CA ASN A 47 -1.70 21.58 -1.19
C ASN A 47 -1.92 21.20 -2.66
N LEU A 48 -0.88 20.72 -3.34
CA LEU A 48 -0.97 20.25 -4.72
C LEU A 48 -1.06 18.73 -4.78
N PHE A 49 -0.36 18.04 -3.87
CA PHE A 49 -0.21 16.59 -3.92
C PHE A 49 -1.52 15.85 -3.64
N TRP A 50 -2.40 16.38 -2.79
CA TRP A 50 -3.67 15.72 -2.46
C TRP A 50 -4.57 15.49 -3.68
N PHE A 51 -4.64 16.44 -4.62
CA PHE A 51 -5.41 16.29 -5.86
C PHE A 51 -4.85 15.17 -6.74
N ILE A 52 -3.52 15.11 -6.89
CA ILE A 52 -2.83 14.07 -7.66
C ILE A 52 -3.11 12.70 -7.04
N LEU A 53 -3.06 12.61 -5.71
CA LEU A 53 -3.33 11.38 -4.97
C LEU A 53 -4.77 10.90 -5.10
N ILE A 54 -5.76 11.81 -5.14
CA ILE A 54 -7.14 11.43 -5.43
C ILE A 54 -7.24 10.80 -6.82
N ILE A 55 -6.65 11.44 -7.84
CA ILE A 55 -6.68 10.92 -9.22
C ILE A 55 -6.01 9.54 -9.29
N LEU A 56 -4.84 9.39 -8.67
CA LEU A 56 -4.13 8.11 -8.59
C LEU A 56 -4.96 7.03 -7.89
N ASN A 57 -5.62 7.37 -6.79
CA ASN A 57 -6.49 6.43 -6.09
C ASN A 57 -7.70 6.03 -6.94
N VAL A 58 -8.33 6.95 -7.66
CA VAL A 58 -9.42 6.63 -8.60
C VAL A 58 -8.93 5.69 -9.70
N ILE A 59 -7.75 5.94 -10.27
CA ILE A 59 -7.13 5.05 -11.26
C ILE A 59 -6.89 3.67 -10.66
N ASN A 60 -6.32 3.58 -9.45
CA ASN A 60 -6.08 2.31 -8.76
C ASN A 60 -7.38 1.54 -8.52
N VAL A 61 -8.43 2.22 -8.05
CA VAL A 61 -9.78 1.66 -7.87
C VAL A 61 -10.35 1.16 -9.19
N PHE A 62 -10.15 1.90 -10.28
CA PHE A 62 -10.55 1.47 -11.62
C PHE A 62 -9.83 0.19 -12.06
N TRP A 63 -8.51 0.10 -11.87
CA TRP A 63 -7.75 -1.12 -12.17
C TRP A 63 -8.20 -2.31 -11.34
N VAL A 64 -8.46 -2.08 -10.04
CA VAL A 64 -8.98 -3.11 -9.13
C VAL A 64 -10.33 -3.60 -9.59
N THR A 65 -11.29 -2.72 -9.83
CA THR A 65 -12.65 -3.11 -10.21
C THR A 65 -12.69 -3.79 -11.58
N ARG A 66 -11.80 -3.41 -12.50
CA ARG A 66 -11.81 -3.92 -13.88
C ARG A 66 -11.03 -5.21 -14.09
N TYR A 67 -9.89 -5.39 -13.42
CA TYR A 67 -8.94 -6.49 -13.68
C TYR A 67 -8.68 -7.39 -12.47
N PHE A 68 -9.02 -6.92 -11.27
CA PHE A 68 -8.86 -7.67 -10.03
C PHE A 68 -10.22 -7.79 -9.33
N SER A 69 -10.27 -8.43 -8.17
CA SER A 69 -11.47 -8.46 -7.33
C SER A 69 -11.09 -7.91 -5.96
N TRP A 70 -11.97 -7.12 -5.34
CA TRP A 70 -11.77 -6.57 -4.00
C TRP A 70 -11.41 -7.64 -2.96
N ARG A 71 -12.02 -8.83 -3.06
CA ARG A 71 -11.68 -9.99 -2.21
C ARG A 71 -10.32 -10.64 -2.53
N ALA A 72 -9.82 -10.44 -3.74
CA ALA A 72 -8.53 -10.95 -4.19
C ALA A 72 -7.37 -10.05 -3.74
N ILE A 73 -7.59 -8.73 -3.65
CA ILE A 73 -6.55 -7.75 -3.33
C ILE A 73 -6.33 -7.51 -1.82
N GLY A 74 -6.94 -8.32 -0.96
CA GLY A 74 -6.70 -8.28 0.49
C GLY A 74 -7.85 -7.74 1.35
N PHE A 75 -8.97 -7.29 0.77
CA PHE A 75 -10.20 -7.02 1.54
C PHE A 75 -10.97 -8.33 1.82
N ARG A 76 -10.29 -9.25 2.50
CA ARG A 76 -10.88 -10.47 3.06
C ARG A 76 -11.26 -10.21 4.52
N PRO A 77 -12.26 -10.92 5.06
CA PRO A 77 -12.56 -10.86 6.49
C PRO A 77 -11.29 -11.16 7.30
N LEU A 78 -11.02 -10.30 8.28
CA LEU A 78 -9.82 -10.33 9.11
C LEU A 78 -9.68 -11.67 9.83
N ASP A 79 -8.51 -12.31 9.69
CA ASP A 79 -8.16 -13.48 10.50
C ASP A 79 -7.77 -13.03 11.91
N ARG A 80 -8.61 -13.37 12.90
CA ARG A 80 -8.41 -13.01 14.31
C ARG A 80 -7.09 -13.55 14.87
N LYS A 81 -6.57 -14.66 14.35
CA LYS A 81 -5.28 -15.24 14.80
C LYS A 81 -4.09 -14.45 14.28
N GLN A 82 -4.16 -13.92 13.05
CA GLN A 82 -3.13 -13.03 12.52
C GLN A 82 -3.17 -11.67 13.20
N LEU A 83 -4.36 -11.19 13.60
CA LEU A 83 -4.52 -9.96 14.36
C LEU A 83 -3.80 -10.01 15.72
N LEU A 84 -3.82 -11.16 16.39
CA LEU A 84 -3.10 -11.37 17.67
C LEU A 84 -1.57 -11.21 17.50
N TRP A 85 -1.02 -11.62 16.36
CA TRP A 85 0.40 -11.41 16.05
C TRP A 85 0.76 -9.94 15.84
N PHE A 86 -0.22 -9.12 15.45
CA PHE A 86 -0.06 -7.66 15.34
C PHE A 86 -0.21 -6.94 16.69
N LEU A 87 -0.58 -7.63 17.78
CA LEU A 87 -0.82 -7.00 19.07
C LEU A 87 0.37 -6.16 19.57
N PRO A 88 1.64 -6.62 19.49
CA PRO A 88 2.78 -5.80 19.92
C PRO A 88 2.91 -4.49 19.12
N LEU A 89 2.66 -4.54 17.81
CA LEU A 89 2.65 -3.36 16.94
C LEU A 89 1.52 -2.40 17.30
N ILE A 90 0.32 -2.94 17.61
CA ILE A 90 -0.82 -2.14 18.05
C ILE A 90 -0.50 -1.43 19.38
N VAL A 91 0.15 -2.10 20.32
CA VAL A 91 0.56 -1.50 21.60
C VAL A 91 1.54 -0.34 21.39
N VAL A 92 2.56 -0.53 20.53
CA VAL A 92 3.50 0.54 20.18
C VAL A 92 2.79 1.70 19.51
N LEU A 93 1.87 1.41 18.58
CA LEU A 93 1.08 2.43 17.89
C LEU A 93 0.22 3.24 18.87
N ILE A 94 -0.44 2.57 19.82
CA ILE A 94 -1.22 3.24 20.88
C ILE A 94 -0.31 4.13 21.73
N ALA A 95 0.87 3.65 22.13
CA ALA A 95 1.82 4.45 22.90
C ALA A 95 2.26 5.71 22.14
N LEU A 96 2.54 5.60 20.84
CA LEU A 96 2.84 6.75 19.97
C LEU A 96 1.68 7.75 19.91
N TRP A 97 0.45 7.27 19.76
CA TRP A 97 -0.74 8.13 19.77
C TRP A 97 -0.95 8.82 21.11
N VAL A 98 -0.73 8.14 22.24
CA VAL A 98 -0.83 8.75 23.57
C VAL A 98 0.19 9.89 23.72
N VAL A 99 1.45 9.66 23.34
CA VAL A 99 2.50 10.70 23.38
C VAL A 99 2.13 11.86 22.46
N PHE A 100 1.70 11.56 21.23
CA PHE A 100 1.30 12.58 20.25
C PHE A 100 0.13 13.44 20.75
N LEU A 101 -0.97 12.82 21.20
CA LEU A 101 -2.15 13.51 21.70
C LEU A 101 -1.87 14.30 22.99
N SER A 102 -1.02 13.76 23.86
CA SER A 102 -0.59 14.47 25.08
C SER A 102 0.24 15.71 24.76
N GLY A 103 1.08 15.65 23.72
CA GLY A 103 1.81 16.81 23.22
C GLY A 103 0.87 17.82 22.57
N LEU A 104 -0.06 17.35 21.74
CA LEU A 104 -1.04 18.19 21.05
C LEU A 104 -1.96 18.95 22.03
N ALA A 105 -2.41 18.30 23.11
CA ALA A 105 -3.25 18.90 24.12
C ALA A 105 -2.57 20.06 24.90
N ARG A 106 -1.24 20.12 24.88
CA ARG A 106 -0.45 21.17 25.54
C ARG A 106 -0.19 22.37 24.63
N ILE A 107 -0.58 22.30 23.37
CA ILE A 107 -0.30 23.32 22.35
C ILE A 107 -1.63 23.88 21.85
N SER A 108 -1.77 25.20 21.83
CA SER A 108 -2.90 25.86 21.16
C SER A 108 -2.56 26.05 19.67
N LEU A 109 -3.21 25.30 18.80
CA LEU A 109 -3.06 25.47 17.35
C LEU A 109 -4.04 26.53 16.83
N SER A 110 -3.57 27.37 15.90
CA SER A 110 -4.43 28.27 15.15
C SER A 110 -5.30 27.49 14.14
N ALA A 111 -6.35 28.14 13.63
CA ALA A 111 -7.21 27.54 12.61
C ALA A 111 -6.43 27.10 11.36
N ALA A 112 -5.44 27.90 10.93
CA ALA A 112 -4.58 27.57 9.80
C ALA A 112 -3.72 26.31 10.08
N GLN A 113 -3.18 26.17 11.30
CA GLN A 113 -2.40 25.00 11.68
C GLN A 113 -3.26 23.73 11.75
N TRP A 114 -4.49 23.83 12.25
CA TRP A 114 -5.45 22.72 12.21
C TRP A 114 -5.78 22.29 10.78
N GLN A 115 -5.95 23.25 9.87
CA GLN A 115 -6.18 22.97 8.46
C GLN A 115 -5.00 22.25 7.82
N SER A 116 -3.76 22.72 8.05
CA SER A 116 -2.55 22.04 7.56
C SER A 116 -2.42 20.63 8.14
N PHE A 117 -2.71 20.45 9.44
CA PHE A 117 -2.67 19.13 10.08
C PHE A 117 -3.68 18.16 9.45
N ALA A 118 -4.93 18.61 9.26
CA ALA A 118 -5.96 17.81 8.60
C ALA A 118 -5.58 17.46 7.17
N LEU A 119 -5.00 18.40 6.41
CA LEU A 119 -4.56 18.18 5.04
C LEU A 119 -3.42 17.15 4.98
N VAL A 120 -2.40 17.28 5.83
CA VAL A 120 -1.28 16.33 5.92
C VAL A 120 -1.77 14.93 6.32
N GLY A 121 -2.68 14.84 7.29
CA GLY A 121 -3.30 13.58 7.69
C GLY A 121 -4.07 12.94 6.52
N PHE A 122 -4.89 13.74 5.83
CA PHE A 122 -5.66 13.30 4.68
C PHE A 122 -4.78 12.84 3.52
N THR A 123 -3.76 13.59 3.14
CA THR A 123 -2.81 13.19 2.08
C THR A 123 -2.07 11.92 2.44
N THR A 124 -1.62 11.80 3.69
CA THR A 124 -0.93 10.59 4.17
C THR A 124 -1.84 9.36 4.08
N LEU A 125 -3.11 9.50 4.46
CA LEU A 125 -4.11 8.44 4.31
C LEU A 125 -4.31 8.05 2.83
N LEU A 126 -4.39 9.03 1.93
CA LEU A 126 -4.51 8.77 0.49
C LEU A 126 -3.29 8.06 -0.10
N VAL A 127 -2.08 8.45 0.30
CA VAL A 127 -0.85 7.75 -0.11
C VAL A 127 -0.90 6.31 0.38
N GLY A 128 -1.10 6.11 1.68
CA GLY A 128 -1.13 4.78 2.28
C GLY A 128 -2.19 3.88 1.64
N PHE A 129 -3.40 4.39 1.42
CA PHE A 129 -4.45 3.64 0.73
C PHE A 129 -4.08 3.29 -0.71
N GLY A 130 -3.48 4.23 -1.45
CA GLY A 130 -3.09 4.03 -2.84
C GLY A 130 -1.95 3.02 -3.00
N GLU A 131 -0.92 3.11 -2.15
CA GLU A 131 0.19 2.17 -2.10
C GLU A 131 -0.29 0.77 -1.73
N GLU A 132 -1.23 0.68 -0.79
CA GLU A 132 -1.80 -0.58 -0.36
C GLU A 132 -2.54 -1.30 -1.48
N ILE A 133 -3.40 -0.56 -2.20
CA ILE A 133 -4.10 -1.10 -3.36
C ILE A 133 -3.12 -1.48 -4.47
N MET A 134 -2.13 -0.64 -4.76
CA MET A 134 -1.19 -0.87 -5.85
C MET A 134 -0.27 -2.06 -5.57
N TYR A 135 0.45 -2.05 -4.45
CA TYR A 135 1.51 -3.02 -4.19
C TYR A 135 0.97 -4.33 -3.62
N ARG A 136 0.18 -4.30 -2.55
CA ARG A 136 -0.39 -5.52 -1.98
C ARG A 136 -1.58 -6.02 -2.77
N GLY A 137 -2.37 -5.09 -3.30
CA GLY A 137 -3.54 -5.44 -4.08
C GLY A 137 -3.19 -5.93 -5.47
N ILE A 138 -2.69 -5.05 -6.34
CA ILE A 138 -2.50 -5.34 -7.77
C ILE A 138 -1.23 -6.18 -7.99
N VAL A 139 -0.07 -5.69 -7.52
CA VAL A 139 1.23 -6.33 -7.79
C VAL A 139 1.33 -7.69 -7.13
N LEU A 140 1.23 -7.78 -5.81
CA LEU A 140 1.40 -9.04 -5.09
C LEU A 140 0.40 -10.11 -5.55
N HIS A 141 -0.87 -9.75 -5.73
CA HIS A 141 -1.87 -10.70 -6.22
C HIS A 141 -1.57 -11.20 -7.64
N ALA A 142 -1.13 -10.32 -8.55
CA ALA A 142 -0.76 -10.72 -9.90
C ALA A 142 0.40 -11.74 -9.91
N PHE A 143 1.40 -11.57 -9.06
CA PHE A 143 2.53 -12.50 -8.97
C PHE A 143 2.17 -13.82 -8.28
N LEU A 144 1.39 -13.79 -7.20
CA LEU A 144 0.94 -15.01 -6.50
C LEU A 144 0.02 -15.87 -7.37
N THR A 145 -0.90 -15.26 -8.13
CA THR A 145 -1.83 -16.01 -8.99
C THR A 145 -1.20 -16.59 -10.24
N THR A 146 -0.03 -16.10 -10.66
CA THR A 146 0.67 -16.59 -11.86
C THR A 146 1.65 -17.74 -11.53
N GLY A 147 1.68 -18.22 -10.28
CA GLY A 147 2.46 -19.41 -9.89
C GLY A 147 3.99 -19.26 -9.97
N ARG A 148 4.51 -18.05 -10.22
CA ARG A 148 5.96 -17.79 -10.29
C ARG A 148 6.64 -17.79 -8.93
N VAL A 149 5.88 -17.73 -7.84
CA VAL A 149 6.36 -17.94 -6.46
C VAL A 149 6.02 -19.37 -6.05
N ARG A 150 6.76 -20.34 -6.61
CA ARG A 150 6.55 -21.78 -6.40
C ARG A 150 7.22 -22.33 -5.13
N TRP A 151 8.01 -21.51 -4.43
CA TRP A 151 8.80 -21.93 -3.26
C TRP A 151 7.98 -22.34 -2.03
N ALA A 152 6.69 -21.99 -1.94
CA ALA A 152 5.84 -22.34 -0.80
C ALA A 152 5.04 -23.65 -0.98
N LYS A 153 5.12 -24.31 -2.13
CA LYS A 153 4.40 -25.58 -2.40
C LYS A 153 5.30 -26.82 -2.39
N GLU A 154 6.61 -26.66 -2.25
CA GLU A 154 7.59 -27.75 -2.40
C GLU A 154 8.15 -28.28 -1.07
N HIS A 155 7.57 -27.90 0.07
CA HIS A 155 7.76 -28.64 1.31
C HIS A 155 6.51 -29.48 1.58
N PRO A 156 6.43 -30.71 1.02
CA PRO A 156 5.58 -31.71 1.62
C PRO A 156 6.01 -31.80 3.09
N THR A 157 5.07 -31.61 3.99
CA THR A 157 5.23 -31.96 5.40
C THR A 157 5.87 -33.33 5.47
N PHE A 158 6.97 -33.39 6.22
CA PHE A 158 7.64 -34.58 6.73
C PHE A 158 6.92 -35.89 6.41
N ASP A 159 7.51 -36.68 5.50
CA ASP A 159 7.07 -38.03 5.23
C ASP A 159 7.23 -38.86 6.51
N GLU A 160 6.12 -39.07 7.23
CA GLU A 160 6.05 -39.95 8.42
C GLU A 160 6.28 -41.43 8.09
N THR A 161 6.64 -41.79 6.84
CA THR A 161 6.90 -43.20 6.47
C THR A 161 8.37 -43.63 6.53
N VAL A 162 9.29 -42.78 6.98
CA VAL A 162 10.66 -43.23 7.25
C VAL A 162 10.68 -44.09 8.52
N ASN A 163 10.64 -45.40 8.31
CA ASN A 163 10.81 -46.42 9.33
C ASN A 163 12.27 -46.43 9.83
N TRP A 164 12.55 -45.66 10.89
CA TRP A 164 13.86 -45.57 11.53
C TRP A 164 14.31 -46.83 12.30
N ARG A 165 13.55 -47.94 12.24
CA ARG A 165 13.88 -49.19 12.95
C ARG A 165 14.66 -50.22 12.13
N ALA A 166 15.16 -49.85 10.95
CA ALA A 166 15.93 -50.77 10.10
C ALA A 166 17.46 -50.50 10.10
N VAL A 167 17.95 -49.58 10.93
CA VAL A 167 19.39 -49.35 11.07
C VAL A 167 19.73 -49.27 12.56
N HIS A 168 20.36 -50.35 13.02
CA HIS A 168 20.82 -50.69 14.38
C HIS A 168 19.84 -51.48 15.25
#